data_AF-A0A6L9QWW4-F1
#
_entry.id   AF-A0A6L9QWW4-F1
#
_cell.length_a   1.000
_cell.length_b   1.000
_cell.length_c   1.000
_cell.angle_alpha   90.00
_cell.angle_beta   90.00
_cell.angle_gamma   90.00
#
_symmetry.space_group_name_H-M   'P 1'
#
loop_
_entity.id
_entity.type
_entity.pdbx_description
1 polymer ?
#
loop_
_entity_poly.entity_id
_entity_poly.type
_entity_poly.pdbx_seq_one_letter_code
_entity_poly.pdbx_strand_id
1 'polypeptide(L)'
;MGAEPVVIDGGDRSCVRLLLELRAHLAELPPGTVVHLMATDPAAPIDLPAWCHLTGHAYLGPVAQAPTPTYALRVSADPRPTSPESPWRPR
;
A
#
# COMPACT_ATOMS: atom_id res chain seq x y z
N MET A 1 7.93 14.36 16.55
CA MET A 1 8.60 14.22 15.25
C MET A 1 7.88 13.14 14.47
N GLY A 2 7.02 13.51 13.51
CA GLY A 2 6.46 12.51 12.59
C GLY A 2 7.58 11.99 11.72
N ALA A 3 7.80 10.68 11.70
CA ALA A 3 8.76 10.06 10.79
C ALA A 3 8.40 10.46 9.35
N GLU A 4 9.40 10.78 8.53
CA GLU A 4 9.17 11.04 7.11
C GLU A 4 8.57 9.78 6.47
N PRO A 5 7.56 9.95 5.59
CA PRO A 5 6.90 8.81 4.97
C PRO A 5 7.85 8.09 4.02
N VAL A 6 7.83 6.76 4.05
CA VAL A 6 8.57 5.94 3.09
C VAL A 6 7.87 6.04 1.74
N VAL A 7 8.60 6.46 0.70
CA VAL A 7 8.04 6.60 -0.65
C VAL A 7 8.34 5.34 -1.47
N ILE A 8 7.31 4.78 -2.09
CA ILE A 8 7.40 3.62 -2.99
C ILE A 8 6.88 4.05 -4.36
N ASP A 9 7.73 3.89 -5.39
CA ASP A 9 7.35 4.14 -6.78
C ASP A 9 6.77 2.87 -7.41
N GLY A 10 5.47 2.90 -7.71
CA GLY A 10 4.77 1.83 -8.40
C GLY A 10 4.85 1.90 -9.92
N GLY A 11 5.30 3.02 -10.49
CA GLY A 11 5.38 3.23 -11.94
C GLY A 11 4.06 2.99 -12.68
N ASP A 12 4.19 2.45 -13.89
CA ASP A 12 3.11 2.09 -14.84
C ASP A 12 2.56 0.67 -14.61
N ARG A 13 2.93 0.02 -13.52
CA ARG A 13 2.59 -1.38 -13.25
C ARG A 13 1.10 -1.51 -12.95
N SER A 14 0.51 -2.61 -13.43
CA SER A 14 -0.86 -2.95 -13.08
C SER A 14 -1.02 -3.12 -11.56
N CYS A 15 -2.17 -2.68 -11.04
CA CYS A 15 -2.46 -2.61 -9.61
C CYS A 15 -2.12 -3.93 -8.89
N VAL A 16 -2.41 -5.07 -9.51
CA VAL A 16 -2.13 -6.40 -8.93
C VAL A 16 -0.64 -6.66 -8.67
N ARG A 17 0.25 -6.32 -9.63
CA ARG A 17 1.70 -6.50 -9.45
C ARG A 17 2.23 -5.52 -8.43
N LEU A 18 1.71 -4.29 -8.44
CA LEU A 18 2.05 -3.27 -7.46
C LEU A 18 1.71 -3.71 -6.03
N LEU A 19 0.54 -4.32 -5.81
CA LEU A 19 0.11 -4.81 -4.49
C LEU A 19 1.01 -5.94 -3.95
N LEU A 20 1.54 -6.82 -4.82
CA LEU A 20 2.48 -7.87 -4.43
C LEU A 20 3.81 -7.30 -3.94
N GLU A 21 4.34 -6.32 -4.66
CA GLU A 21 5.60 -5.65 -4.30
C GLU A 21 5.42 -4.78 -3.06
N LEU A 22 4.31 -4.04 -2.98
CA LEU A 22 3.93 -3.30 -1.79
C LEU A 22 3.90 -4.21 -0.55
N ARG A 23 3.25 -5.39 -0.64
CA ARG A 23 3.21 -6.36 0.47
C ARG A 23 4.61 -6.72 0.96
N ALA A 24 5.51 -7.05 0.04
CA ALA A 24 6.88 -7.42 0.37
C ALA A 24 7.61 -6.27 1.07
N HIS A 25 7.42 -5.03 0.61
CA HIS A 25 7.99 -3.86 1.27
C HIS A 25 7.40 -3.59 2.65
N LEU A 26 6.07 -3.68 2.81
CA LEU A 26 5.42 -3.40 4.09
C LEU A 26 5.78 -4.43 5.17
N ALA A 27 6.10 -5.68 4.79
CA ALA A 27 6.53 -6.72 5.73
C ALA A 27 7.87 -6.40 6.42
N GLU A 28 8.73 -5.60 5.78
CA GLU A 28 10.03 -5.19 6.32
C GLU A 28 9.96 -3.87 7.11
N LEU A 29 8.79 -3.21 7.15
CA LEU A 29 8.63 -1.92 7.80
C LEU A 29 8.08 -2.05 9.22
N PRO A 30 8.54 -1.21 10.16
CA PRO A 30 7.97 -1.17 11.50
C PRO A 30 6.48 -0.80 11.47
N PRO A 31 5.66 -1.39 12.35
CA PRO A 31 4.28 -0.94 12.57
C PRO A 31 4.19 0.56 12.83
N GLY A 32 3.15 1.20 12.30
CA GLY A 32 2.94 2.65 12.41
C GLY A 32 3.66 3.48 11.34
N THR A 33 4.55 2.88 10.53
CA THR A 33 5.19 3.55 9.40
C THR A 33 4.15 4.02 8.39
N VAL A 34 4.25 5.28 7.96
CA VAL A 34 3.44 5.84 6.87
C VAL A 34 4.18 5.64 5.56
N VAL A 35 3.48 5.13 4.57
CA VAL A 35 4.00 4.87 3.22
C VAL A 35 3.22 5.70 2.22
N HIS A 36 3.94 6.36 1.32
CA HIS A 36 3.40 7.05 0.16
C HIS A 36 3.68 6.22 -1.08
N LEU A 37 2.62 5.64 -1.65
CA LEU A 37 2.67 4.82 -2.85
C LEU A 37 2.29 5.65 -4.07
N MET A 38 3.21 5.83 -5.00
CA MET A 38 2.90 6.41 -6.32
C MET A 38 2.32 5.31 -7.21
N ALA A 39 1.14 5.54 -7.77
CA ALA A 39 0.47 4.56 -8.63
C ALA A 39 -0.39 5.27 -9.68
N THR A 40 -0.10 5.06 -10.97
CA THR A 40 -0.86 5.69 -12.06
C THR A 40 -2.06 4.86 -12.53
N ASP A 41 -2.21 3.64 -12.02
CA ASP A 41 -3.34 2.76 -12.37
C ASP A 41 -4.67 3.37 -11.88
N PRO A 42 -5.67 3.58 -12.77
CA PRO A 42 -6.97 4.13 -12.38
C PRO A 42 -7.77 3.25 -11.40
N ALA A 43 -7.43 1.98 -11.23
CA ALA A 43 -8.03 1.09 -10.25
C ALA A 43 -7.47 1.31 -8.82
N ALA A 44 -6.28 1.94 -8.67
CA ALA A 44 -5.63 2.12 -7.38
C ALA A 44 -6.49 2.79 -6.30
N PRO A 45 -7.29 3.85 -6.57
CA PRO A 45 -8.19 4.44 -5.59
C PRO A 45 -9.24 3.49 -5.02
N ILE A 46 -9.57 2.41 -5.74
CA ILE A 46 -10.58 1.42 -5.36
C ILE A 46 -9.91 0.21 -4.71
N ASP A 47 -8.84 -0.29 -5.32
CA ASP A 47 -8.16 -1.52 -4.91
C ASP A 47 -7.32 -1.33 -3.64
N LEU A 48 -6.65 -0.18 -3.45
CA LEU A 48 -5.82 0.08 -2.28
C LEU A 48 -6.62 0.08 -0.96
N PRO A 49 -7.76 0.79 -0.84
CA PRO A 49 -8.59 0.70 0.36
C PRO A 49 -9.05 -0.74 0.65
N ALA A 50 -9.48 -1.47 -0.37
CA ALA A 50 -9.94 -2.85 -0.22
C ALA A 50 -8.81 -3.78 0.24
N TRP A 51 -7.63 -3.65 -0.37
CA TRP A 51 -6.46 -4.42 0.00
C TRP A 51 -5.96 -4.09 1.41
N CYS A 52 -5.92 -2.80 1.78
CA CYS A 52 -5.57 -2.37 3.14
C CYS A 52 -6.54 -2.97 4.15
N HIS A 53 -7.85 -2.93 3.88
CA HIS A 53 -8.85 -3.57 4.72
C HIS A 53 -8.60 -5.07 4.85
N LEU A 54 -8.39 -5.80 3.75
CA LEU A 54 -8.13 -7.24 3.74
C LEU A 54 -6.89 -7.60 4.57
N THR A 55 -5.81 -6.84 4.42
CA THR A 55 -4.52 -7.06 5.08
C THR A 55 -4.41 -6.45 6.47
N GLY A 56 -5.39 -5.66 6.90
CA GLY A 56 -5.37 -4.98 8.20
C GLY A 56 -4.52 -3.71 8.25
N HIS A 57 -3.93 -3.28 7.13
CA HIS A 57 -3.29 -1.97 7.00
C HIS A 57 -4.33 -0.85 7.00
N ALA A 58 -3.91 0.37 7.39
CA ALA A 58 -4.80 1.53 7.37
C ALA A 58 -4.58 2.35 6.10
N TYR A 59 -5.58 2.44 5.24
CA TYR A 59 -5.57 3.38 4.12
C TYR A 59 -5.85 4.79 4.63
N LEU A 60 -4.98 5.75 4.29
CA LEU A 60 -5.07 7.15 4.74
C LEU A 60 -5.62 8.09 3.65
N GLY A 61 -5.75 7.60 2.42
CA GLY A 61 -6.29 8.39 1.30
C GLY A 61 -5.24 8.89 0.31
N PRO A 62 -5.67 9.60 -0.73
CA PRO A 62 -4.77 10.24 -1.68
C PRO A 62 -3.99 11.39 -1.02
N VAL A 63 -2.72 11.55 -1.41
CA VAL A 63 -1.87 12.66 -0.98
C VAL A 63 -2.13 13.86 -1.90
N ALA A 64 -2.62 14.96 -1.33
CA ALA A 64 -2.88 16.18 -2.07
C ALA A 64 -1.58 16.80 -2.61
N GLN A 65 -1.66 17.43 -3.78
CA GLN A 65 -0.56 18.19 -4.41
C GLN A 65 0.71 17.38 -4.71
N ALA A 66 0.63 16.06 -4.74
CA ALA A 66 1.72 15.22 -5.24
C ALA A 66 1.86 15.39 -6.77
N PRO A 67 3.09 15.39 -7.32
CA PRO A 67 3.32 15.53 -8.76
C PRO A 67 2.81 14.32 -9.56
N THR A 68 2.68 13.17 -8.91
CA THR A 68 2.14 11.91 -9.45
C THR A 68 1.03 11.41 -8.53
N PRO A 69 0.03 10.66 -9.04
CA PRO A 69 -1.03 10.12 -8.18
C PRO A 69 -0.42 9.25 -7.07
N THR A 70 -0.60 9.70 -5.83
CA THR A 70 0.07 9.16 -4.66
C THR A 70 -0.96 8.86 -3.58
N TYR A 71 -0.81 7.71 -2.93
CA TYR A 71 -1.74 7.20 -1.92
C TYR A 71 -0.99 6.91 -0.63
N ALA A 72 -1.51 7.41 0.49
CA ALA A 72 -0.95 7.19 1.80
C ALA A 72 -1.60 5.99 2.48
N LEU A 73 -0.78 5.17 3.14
CA LEU A 73 -1.21 4.04 3.96
C LEU A 73 -0.29 3.89 5.18
N ARG A 74 -0.77 3.24 6.23
CA ARG A 74 -0.03 2.98 7.46
C ARG A 74 0.12 1.48 7.70
N VAL A 75 1.35 1.07 7.99
CA VAL A 75 1.71 -0.30 8.35
C VAL A 75 1.04 -0.67 9.67
N SER A 76 0.41 -1.83 9.71
CA SER A 76 -0.28 -2.34 10.89
C SER A 76 0.69 -3.13 11.76
N ALA A 77 0.41 -3.20 13.07
CA ALA A 77 1.15 -4.06 13.99
C ALA A 77 0.81 -5.54 13.82
N ASP A 78 -0.35 -5.84 13.24
CA ASP A 78 -0.84 -7.20 13.03
C ASP A 78 -1.41 -7.32 11.59
N PRO A 79 -0.55 -7.35 10.57
CA PRO A 79 -1.00 -7.53 9.20
C PRO A 79 -1.48 -8.96 8.96
N ARG A 80 -2.67 -9.11 8.38
CA ARG A 80 -3.21 -10.41 7.98
C ARG A 80 -2.44 -10.96 6.78
N PRO A 81 -1.84 -12.16 6.89
CA PRO A 81 -1.10 -12.75 5.79
C PRO A 81 -2.04 -13.11 4.64
N THR A 82 -1.65 -12.75 3.43
CA THR A 82 -2.33 -13.16 2.19
C THR A 82 -1.49 -14.17 1.44
N SER A 83 -2.14 -15.05 0.67
CA SER A 83 -1.45 -16.08 -0.10
C SER A 83 -0.44 -15.47 -1.10
N PRO A 84 0.76 -16.06 -1.27
CA PRO A 84 1.77 -15.53 -2.19
C PRO A 84 1.32 -15.55 -3.65
N GLU A 85 0.51 -16.53 -4.05
CA GLU A 85 -0.05 -16.67 -5.40
C GLU A 85 -1.35 -15.88 -5.61
N SER A 86 -1.92 -15.32 -4.55
CA SER A 86 -3.21 -14.59 -4.61
C SER A 86 -3.28 -13.58 -3.46
N PRO A 87 -2.82 -12.33 -3.66
CA PRO A 87 -2.71 -11.32 -2.59
C PRO A 87 -4.06 -10.82 -2.04
N TRP A 88 -5.17 -11.20 -2.67
CA TRP A 88 -6.54 -10.97 -2.20
C TRP A 88 -7.13 -12.16 -1.43
N ARG A 89 -6.44 -13.30 -1.36
CA ARG A 89 -6.90 -14.47 -0.58
C ARG A 89 -6.24 -14.47 0.80
N PRO A 90 -7.03 -14.44 1.89
CA PRO A 90 -6.50 -14.72 3.23
C PRO A 90 -5.84 -16.09 3.25
N ARG A 91 -4.75 -16.22 4.02
CA ARG A 91 -4.14 -17.53 4.33
C ARG A 91 -4.82 -18.18 5.53
#